data_AF-W5YL06-F1
#
_entry.id   AF-W5YL06-F1
#
_cell.length_a   1.000
_cell.length_b   1.000
_cell.length_c   1.000
_cell.angle_alpha   90.00
_cell.angle_beta   90.00
_cell.angle_gamma   90.00
#
_symmetry.space_group_name_H-M   'P 1'
#
loop_
_entity.id
_entity.type
_entity.pdbx_description
1 polymer ?
#
loop_
_entity_poly.entity_id
_entity_poly.type
_entity_poly.pdbx_seq_one_letter_code
_entity_poly.pdbx_strand_id
1 'polypeptide(L)'
;MSENDKDQPSRASRRALQDTLLDALHAMRSMEEIKELETASDQEPKDSDGLIDRLTNLTGSAIRFGVRATDTSMRVGRALINSQDQLRAMLTAGQSLKDIREVAGLTLSEMSEALDLRDKSVLEAIEDGTSTLSFELILRLAALIARNDPIPFIMRTTRNYNPEVWQILNDWGVGRLPLQFEREREFINIFRRHDDARNLSDEGFQKVLEFTRQSFEMSLHFVEEQEKQVAELKATYAENLSDPAAETTKLGKKPPGTRGSKPSAK
;
A
#
# COMPACT_ATOMS: atom_id res chain seq x y z
N MET A 1 46.82 24.44 -20.00
CA MET A 1 45.68 25.03 -20.75
C MET A 1 44.62 23.93 -20.84
N SER A 2 43.55 23.85 -20.06
CA SER A 2 42.97 24.64 -18.96
C SER A 2 42.27 23.65 -18.03
N GLU A 3 42.66 23.56 -16.76
CA GLU A 3 41.91 22.88 -15.69
C GLU A 3 40.90 23.87 -15.14
N ASN A 4 39.64 23.82 -15.59
CA ASN A 4 38.54 24.46 -14.86
C ASN A 4 37.17 23.98 -15.35
N ASP A 5 36.75 22.76 -14.98
CA ASP A 5 35.33 22.39 -15.15
C ASP A 5 34.83 21.25 -14.25
N LYS A 6 35.16 21.29 -12.94
CA LYS A 6 34.67 20.27 -11.98
C LYS A 6 33.81 20.78 -10.81
N ASP A 7 33.48 22.07 -10.74
CA ASP A 7 32.74 22.65 -9.59
C ASP A 7 31.37 23.28 -9.94
N GLN A 8 30.64 22.73 -10.93
CA GLN A 8 29.32 23.24 -11.34
C GLN A 8 28.04 22.66 -10.71
N PRO A 9 28.00 21.71 -9.75
CA PRO A 9 26.72 21.33 -9.13
C PRO A 9 26.21 22.34 -8.06
N SER A 10 26.95 23.41 -7.76
CA SER A 10 26.67 24.27 -6.59
C SER A 10 25.84 25.55 -6.84
N ARG A 11 25.50 25.89 -8.09
CA ARG A 11 24.71 27.11 -8.39
C ARG A 11 23.23 26.84 -8.59
N ALA A 12 22.87 25.76 -9.26
CA ALA A 12 21.47 25.37 -9.48
C ALA A 12 20.79 24.95 -8.17
N SER A 13 21.47 24.13 -7.34
CA SER A 13 20.95 23.75 -6.01
C SER A 13 20.81 24.94 -5.06
N ARG A 14 21.74 25.91 -5.10
CA ARG A 14 21.61 27.13 -4.28
C ARG A 14 20.41 27.98 -4.69
N ARG A 15 20.11 28.07 -6.00
CA ARG A 15 18.90 28.76 -6.50
C ARG A 15 17.62 28.02 -6.10
N ALA A 16 17.58 26.71 -6.27
CA ALA A 16 16.43 25.91 -5.85
C ALA A 16 16.16 26.05 -4.34
N LEU A 17 17.21 25.96 -3.51
CA LEU A 17 17.09 26.17 -2.06
C LEU A 17 16.65 27.61 -1.71
N GLN A 18 17.17 28.61 -2.43
CA GLN A 18 16.77 30.00 -2.23
C GLN A 18 15.29 30.23 -2.60
N ASP A 19 14.82 29.67 -3.71
CA ASP A 19 13.42 29.75 -4.12
C ASP A 19 12.51 29.06 -3.10
N THR A 20 12.90 27.87 -2.63
CA THR A 20 12.15 27.12 -1.60
C THR A 20 12.06 27.90 -0.28
N LEU A 21 13.14 28.58 0.11
CA LEU A 21 13.17 29.40 1.33
C LEU A 21 12.33 30.68 1.19
N LEU A 22 12.35 31.32 0.02
CA LEU A 22 11.51 32.49 -0.25
C LEU A 22 10.02 32.11 -0.23
N ASP A 23 9.67 30.96 -0.79
CA ASP A 23 8.29 30.45 -0.78
C ASP A 23 7.81 30.14 0.66
N ALA A 24 8.69 29.56 1.48
CA ALA A 24 8.42 29.31 2.90
C ALA A 24 8.24 30.61 3.70
N LEU A 25 9.04 31.64 3.43
CA LEU A 25 8.90 32.96 4.06
C LEU A 25 7.61 33.67 3.65
N HIS A 26 7.20 33.53 2.39
CA HIS A 26 5.91 34.05 1.92
C HIS A 26 4.72 33.33 2.56
N ALA A 27 4.81 32.01 2.74
CA ALA A 27 3.78 31.22 3.43
C ALA A 27 3.65 31.55 4.93
N MET A 28 4.77 31.84 5.61
CA MET A 28 4.72 32.28 7.00
C MET A 28 4.10 33.68 7.14
N ARG A 29 4.43 34.60 6.22
CA ARG A 29 3.85 35.94 6.21
C ARG A 29 2.35 35.94 5.92
N SER A 30 1.89 35.09 5.00
CA SER A 30 0.45 34.97 4.74
C SER A 30 -0.30 34.37 5.93
N MET A 31 0.31 33.44 6.66
CA MET A 31 -0.25 32.92 7.92
C MET A 31 -0.30 33.99 9.03
N GLU A 32 0.68 34.89 9.08
CA GLU A 32 0.70 36.01 10.04
C GLU A 32 -0.36 37.07 9.69
N GLU A 33 -0.54 37.40 8.40
CA GLU A 33 -1.62 38.27 7.93
C GLU A 33 -3.01 37.66 8.19
N ILE A 34 -3.17 36.33 8.04
CA ILE A 34 -4.42 35.63 8.39
C ILE A 34 -4.67 35.67 9.89
N LYS A 35 -3.62 35.50 10.71
CA LYS A 35 -3.72 35.56 12.17
C LYS A 35 -4.03 36.96 12.68
N GLU A 36 -3.46 37.99 12.06
CA GLU A 36 -3.79 39.40 12.35
C GLU A 36 -5.26 39.71 12.00
N LEU A 37 -5.76 39.17 10.88
CA LEU A 37 -7.18 39.28 10.49
C LEU A 37 -8.13 38.54 11.45
N GLU A 38 -7.73 37.38 11.98
CA GLU A 38 -8.49 36.67 13.02
C GLU A 38 -8.54 37.48 14.32
N THR A 39 -7.40 38.03 14.77
CA THR A 39 -7.35 38.84 16.00
C THR A 39 -8.06 40.20 15.91
N ALA A 40 -8.24 40.74 14.71
CA ALA A 40 -8.98 41.98 14.49
C ALA A 40 -10.51 41.79 14.47
N SER A 41 -11.00 40.54 14.46
CA SER A 41 -12.43 40.22 14.27
C SER A 41 -13.22 39.93 15.55
N ASP A 42 -12.59 39.98 16.73
CA ASP A 42 -13.22 39.68 18.04
C ASP A 42 -13.99 40.87 18.66
N GLN A 43 -14.77 41.60 17.85
CA GLN A 43 -15.78 42.54 18.35
C GLN A 43 -17.11 42.35 17.59
N GLU A 44 -18.09 41.77 18.27
CA GLU A 44 -19.52 41.89 17.94
C GLU A 44 -20.19 42.95 18.85
N PRO A 45 -21.33 43.59 18.47
CA PRO A 45 -22.44 42.98 17.71
C PRO A 45 -23.22 43.87 16.70
N LYS A 46 -24.14 43.19 15.98
CA LYS A 46 -25.31 43.64 15.17
C LYS A 46 -25.07 44.12 13.72
N ASP A 47 -25.45 43.27 12.76
CA ASP A 47 -26.69 43.47 11.97
C ASP A 47 -27.02 42.24 11.12
N SER A 48 -28.27 41.81 11.20
CA SER A 48 -28.81 40.59 10.61
C SER A 48 -29.37 40.82 9.20
N ASP A 49 -28.55 41.25 8.24
CA ASP A 49 -28.97 41.38 6.83
C ASP A 49 -27.97 40.84 5.78
N GLY A 50 -26.88 40.19 6.20
CA GLY A 50 -25.80 39.80 5.28
C GLY A 50 -25.88 38.41 4.62
N LEU A 51 -26.86 37.56 4.95
CA LEU A 51 -26.89 36.15 4.52
C LEU A 51 -27.86 35.87 3.37
N ILE A 52 -29.00 36.55 3.34
CA ILE A 52 -30.01 36.39 2.29
C ILE A 52 -29.52 37.05 0.98
N ASP A 53 -28.82 38.17 1.07
CA ASP A 53 -28.27 38.90 -0.08
C ASP A 53 -27.04 38.22 -0.72
N ARG A 54 -26.43 37.27 0.01
CA ARG A 54 -25.37 36.38 -0.52
C ARG A 54 -25.95 35.16 -1.22
N LEU A 55 -27.11 34.67 -0.78
CA LEU A 55 -27.84 33.59 -1.46
C LEU A 55 -28.46 34.07 -2.79
N THR A 56 -28.96 35.30 -2.86
CA THR A 56 -29.51 35.86 -4.10
C THR A 56 -28.43 36.17 -5.16
N ASN A 57 -27.22 36.53 -4.73
CA ASN A 57 -26.07 36.73 -5.64
C ASN A 57 -25.40 35.42 -6.12
N LEU A 58 -25.69 34.28 -5.49
CA LEU A 58 -25.20 32.96 -5.94
C LEU A 58 -26.05 32.35 -7.06
N THR A 59 -27.29 32.79 -7.25
CA THR A 59 -28.18 32.29 -8.31
C THR A 59 -27.86 32.87 -9.70
N GLY A 60 -27.02 33.91 -9.78
CA GLY A 60 -26.70 34.62 -11.02
C GLY A 60 -25.42 34.19 -11.76
N SER A 61 -24.52 33.40 -11.14
CA SER A 61 -23.19 33.09 -11.70
C SER A 61 -22.95 31.61 -12.04
N ALA A 62 -23.94 30.73 -11.90
CA ALA A 62 -23.76 29.29 -12.14
C ALA A 62 -24.00 28.83 -13.60
N ILE A 63 -24.32 29.74 -14.52
CA ILE A 63 -24.53 29.40 -15.95
C ILE A 63 -23.36 29.91 -16.79
N ARG A 64 -22.13 29.48 -16.47
CA ARG A 64 -20.99 29.50 -17.43
C ARG A 64 -19.78 28.65 -17.00
N PHE A 65 -19.97 27.62 -16.16
CA PHE A 65 -18.94 26.62 -15.85
C PHE A 65 -19.27 25.22 -16.42
N GLY A 66 -19.93 25.20 -17.58
CA GLY A 66 -20.00 24.00 -18.41
C GLY A 66 -18.69 23.84 -19.19
N VAL A 67 -18.03 22.68 -19.03
CA VAL A 67 -17.01 22.02 -19.90
C VAL A 67 -15.75 21.49 -19.16
N ARG A 68 -15.59 21.61 -17.83
CA ARG A 68 -14.54 20.85 -17.08
C ARG A 68 -15.02 20.23 -15.75
N ALA A 69 -16.15 19.51 -15.76
CA ALA A 69 -16.75 18.94 -14.54
C ALA A 69 -16.77 17.39 -14.48
N THR A 70 -16.04 16.70 -15.35
CA THR A 70 -15.98 15.23 -15.35
C THR A 70 -15.16 14.70 -14.17
N ASP A 71 -14.08 15.39 -13.79
CA ASP A 71 -13.17 14.88 -12.76
C ASP A 71 -13.65 15.11 -11.33
N THR A 72 -14.36 16.21 -11.05
CA THR A 72 -14.83 16.52 -9.69
C THR A 72 -16.02 15.65 -9.27
N SER A 73 -16.95 15.39 -10.18
CA SER A 73 -18.09 14.48 -9.95
C SER A 73 -17.64 13.04 -9.73
N MET A 74 -16.66 12.55 -10.51
CA MET A 74 -16.07 11.23 -10.31
C MET A 74 -15.30 11.11 -8.99
N ARG A 75 -14.58 12.16 -8.55
CA ARG A 75 -13.87 12.17 -7.26
C ARG A 75 -14.82 12.10 -6.08
N VAL A 76 -15.92 12.86 -6.10
CA VAL A 76 -16.95 12.81 -5.05
C VAL A 76 -17.66 11.46 -5.03
N GLY A 77 -18.02 10.91 -6.19
CA GLY A 77 -18.60 9.56 -6.29
C GLY A 77 -17.66 8.47 -5.77
N ARG A 78 -16.37 8.56 -6.11
CA ARG A 78 -15.34 7.62 -5.62
C ARG A 78 -15.12 7.73 -4.11
N ALA A 79 -15.11 8.94 -3.55
CA ALA A 79 -14.99 9.16 -2.11
C ALA A 79 -16.17 8.55 -1.34
N LEU A 80 -17.39 8.70 -1.85
CA LEU A 80 -18.59 8.09 -1.25
C LEU A 80 -18.54 6.56 -1.30
N ILE A 81 -18.14 5.96 -2.42
CA ILE A 81 -18.00 4.50 -2.54
C ILE A 81 -16.93 3.97 -1.57
N ASN A 82 -15.75 4.61 -1.56
CA ASN A 82 -14.67 4.24 -0.65
C ASN A 82 -15.11 4.32 0.83
N SER A 83 -15.91 5.32 1.19
CA SER A 83 -16.42 5.46 2.57
C SER A 83 -17.40 4.34 2.95
N GLN A 84 -18.24 3.88 2.01
CA GLN A 84 -19.14 2.75 2.27
C GLN A 84 -18.38 1.42 2.39
N ASP A 85 -17.40 1.21 1.52
CA ASP A 85 -16.54 0.02 1.58
C ASP A 85 -15.69 0.01 2.86
N GLN A 86 -15.22 1.18 3.31
CA GLN A 86 -14.53 1.33 4.59
C GLN A 86 -15.44 0.99 5.77
N LEU A 87 -16.69 1.48 5.81
CA LEU A 87 -17.63 1.13 6.87
C LEU A 87 -17.95 -0.36 6.91
N ARG A 88 -18.09 -1.01 5.74
CA ARG A 88 -18.28 -2.47 5.65
C ARG A 88 -17.05 -3.23 6.14
N ALA A 89 -15.85 -2.75 5.80
CA ALA A 89 -14.60 -3.33 6.29
C ALA A 89 -14.46 -3.16 7.81
N MET A 90 -14.86 -2.01 8.36
CA MET A 90 -14.88 -1.76 9.80
C MET A 90 -15.88 -2.65 10.51
N LEU A 91 -17.11 -2.81 10.00
CA LEU A 91 -18.10 -3.74 10.56
C LEU A 91 -17.58 -5.18 10.58
N THR A 92 -16.97 -5.64 9.48
CA THR A 92 -16.40 -6.99 9.39
C THR A 92 -15.23 -7.15 10.36
N ALA A 93 -14.40 -6.12 10.51
CA ALA A 93 -13.28 -6.11 11.44
C ALA A 93 -13.74 -6.05 12.91
N GLY A 94 -14.84 -5.37 13.22
CA GLY A 94 -15.48 -5.32 14.53
C GLY A 94 -16.02 -6.68 14.94
N GLN A 95 -16.77 -7.31 14.04
CA GLN A 95 -17.25 -8.69 14.22
C GLN A 95 -16.09 -9.66 14.45
N SER A 96 -15.03 -9.55 13.64
CA SER A 96 -13.83 -10.38 13.81
C SER A 96 -13.14 -10.14 15.16
N LEU A 97 -13.14 -8.92 15.68
CA LEU A 97 -12.55 -8.60 16.98
C LEU A 97 -13.37 -9.24 18.12
N LYS A 98 -14.71 -9.16 18.01
CA LYS A 98 -15.63 -9.82 18.90
C LYS A 98 -15.43 -11.34 18.92
N ASP A 99 -15.33 -11.97 17.75
CA ASP A 99 -15.07 -13.41 17.65
C ASP A 99 -13.74 -13.78 18.30
N ILE A 100 -12.69 -12.98 18.07
CA ILE A 100 -11.37 -13.19 18.67
C ILE A 100 -11.43 -13.08 20.19
N ARG A 101 -12.18 -12.10 20.72
CA ARG A 101 -12.40 -11.93 22.16
C ARG A 101 -13.12 -13.14 22.76
N GLU A 102 -14.19 -13.60 22.11
CA GLU A 102 -14.97 -14.76 22.57
C GLU A 102 -14.17 -16.06 22.52
N VAL A 103 -13.36 -16.27 21.47
CA VAL A 103 -12.43 -17.41 21.36
C VAL A 103 -11.34 -17.36 22.43
N ALA A 104 -10.91 -16.17 22.84
CA ALA A 104 -9.99 -15.99 23.96
C ALA A 104 -10.65 -16.22 25.34
N GLY A 105 -11.97 -16.45 25.39
CA GLY A 105 -12.72 -16.64 26.62
C GLY A 105 -12.90 -15.36 27.44
N LEU A 106 -12.75 -14.18 26.80
CA LEU A 106 -12.84 -12.89 27.47
C LEU A 106 -14.23 -12.28 27.29
N THR A 107 -14.78 -11.71 28.36
CA THR A 107 -15.91 -10.79 28.29
C THR A 107 -15.47 -9.43 27.79
N LEU A 108 -16.42 -8.61 27.33
CA LEU A 108 -16.14 -7.23 26.91
C LEU A 108 -15.52 -6.40 28.04
N SER A 109 -15.96 -6.61 29.29
CA SER A 109 -15.39 -5.97 30.48
C SER A 109 -13.95 -6.42 30.76
N GLU A 110 -13.67 -7.73 30.73
CA GLU A 110 -12.32 -8.25 31.01
C GLU A 110 -11.33 -7.80 29.94
N MET A 111 -11.74 -7.76 28.67
CA MET A 111 -10.90 -7.22 27.60
C MET A 111 -10.68 -5.71 27.80
N SER A 112 -11.73 -4.95 28.12
CA SER A 112 -11.61 -3.50 28.36
C SER A 112 -10.63 -3.20 29.50
N GLU A 113 -10.68 -3.99 30.58
CA GLU A 113 -9.76 -3.88 31.72
C GLU A 113 -8.34 -4.28 31.32
N ALA A 114 -8.15 -5.38 30.60
CA ALA A 114 -6.86 -5.83 30.13
C ALA A 114 -6.20 -4.86 29.13
N LEU A 115 -6.99 -4.09 28.39
CA LEU A 115 -6.53 -3.03 27.48
C LEU A 115 -6.33 -1.67 28.16
N ASP A 116 -6.63 -1.56 29.46
CA ASP A 116 -6.58 -0.32 30.25
C ASP A 116 -7.41 0.81 29.60
N LEU A 117 -8.65 0.48 29.20
CA LEU A 117 -9.60 1.44 28.65
C LEU A 117 -10.39 2.12 29.78
N ARG A 118 -10.50 3.45 29.72
CA ARG A 118 -11.27 4.25 30.69
C ARG A 118 -12.77 4.00 30.61
N ASP A 119 -13.28 3.72 29.42
CA ASP A 119 -14.69 3.46 29.17
C ASP A 119 -14.87 2.24 28.26
N LYS A 120 -15.67 1.29 28.72
CA LYS A 120 -16.04 0.06 28.00
C LYS A 120 -16.83 0.35 26.71
N SER A 121 -17.54 1.48 26.65
CA SER A 121 -18.33 1.87 25.49
C SER A 121 -17.47 2.06 24.23
N VAL A 122 -16.19 2.39 24.42
CA VAL A 122 -15.22 2.53 23.33
C VAL A 122 -15.01 1.18 22.65
N LEU A 123 -14.82 0.11 23.43
CA LEU A 123 -14.62 -1.23 22.91
C LEU A 123 -15.89 -1.78 22.24
N GLU A 124 -17.06 -1.49 22.81
CA GLU A 124 -18.37 -1.83 22.21
C GLU A 124 -18.54 -1.14 20.86
N ALA A 125 -18.28 0.18 20.77
CA ALA A 125 -18.34 0.92 19.52
C ALA A 125 -17.37 0.42 18.44
N ILE A 126 -16.21 -0.10 18.86
CA ILE A 126 -15.23 -0.73 17.95
C ILE A 126 -15.75 -2.10 17.47
N GLU A 127 -16.25 -2.96 18.35
CA GLU A 127 -16.82 -4.27 17.97
C GLU A 127 -18.04 -4.12 17.04
N ASP A 128 -18.81 -3.05 17.22
CA ASP A 128 -19.93 -2.69 16.35
C ASP A 128 -19.50 -1.98 15.04
N GLY A 129 -18.20 -1.76 14.82
CA GLY A 129 -17.66 -1.13 13.61
C GLY A 129 -18.01 0.36 13.46
N THR A 130 -18.44 1.02 14.53
CA THR A 130 -18.84 2.45 14.53
C THR A 130 -17.69 3.38 14.90
N SER A 131 -16.63 2.85 15.53
CA SER A 131 -15.44 3.60 15.92
C SER A 131 -14.16 2.98 15.34
N THR A 132 -13.13 3.80 15.15
CA THR A 132 -11.82 3.34 14.68
C THR A 132 -10.93 2.86 15.83
N LEU A 133 -9.99 1.98 15.52
CA LEU A 133 -8.93 1.58 16.45
C LEU A 133 -7.71 2.49 16.30
N SER A 134 -7.23 3.03 17.43
CA SER A 134 -5.92 3.68 17.46
C SER A 134 -4.81 2.64 17.26
N PHE A 135 -3.71 3.04 16.62
CA PHE A 135 -2.60 2.10 16.38
C PHE A 135 -2.03 1.52 17.67
N GLU A 136 -1.95 2.32 18.73
CA GLU A 136 -1.57 1.85 20.07
C GLU A 136 -2.50 0.74 20.58
N LEU A 137 -3.82 0.92 20.45
CA LEU A 137 -4.79 -0.07 20.90
C LEU A 137 -4.70 -1.37 20.08
N ILE A 138 -4.36 -1.28 18.79
CA ILE A 138 -4.04 -2.46 17.96
C ILE A 138 -2.83 -3.21 18.51
N LEU A 139 -1.77 -2.50 18.94
CA LEU A 139 -0.59 -3.13 19.54
C LEU A 139 -0.92 -3.79 20.90
N ARG A 140 -1.73 -3.13 21.74
CA ARG A 140 -2.20 -3.70 23.02
C ARG A 140 -3.05 -4.96 22.78
N LEU A 141 -3.97 -4.92 21.82
CA LEU A 141 -4.79 -6.07 21.40
C LEU A 141 -3.93 -7.23 20.89
N ALA A 142 -2.91 -6.93 20.07
CA ALA A 142 -1.98 -7.93 19.57
C ALA A 142 -1.22 -8.62 20.73
N ALA A 143 -0.77 -7.85 21.71
CA ALA A 143 -0.09 -8.38 22.88
C ALA A 143 -1.00 -9.24 23.77
N LEU A 144 -2.29 -8.89 23.87
CA LEU A 144 -3.26 -9.60 24.68
C LEU A 144 -3.70 -10.94 24.06
N ILE A 145 -4.04 -10.94 22.77
CA ILE A 145 -4.77 -12.06 22.15
C ILE A 145 -3.97 -12.79 21.07
N ALA A 146 -3.08 -12.09 20.35
CA ALA A 146 -2.38 -12.65 19.20
C ALA A 146 -1.12 -13.44 19.62
N ARG A 147 -1.27 -14.39 20.56
CA ARG A 147 -0.16 -15.19 21.11
C ARG A 147 0.62 -15.98 20.06
N ASN A 148 -0.07 -16.46 19.02
CA ASN A 148 0.56 -17.27 17.99
C ASN A 148 1.13 -16.44 16.83
N ASP A 149 0.48 -15.34 16.43
CA ASP A 149 0.88 -14.56 15.24
C ASP A 149 0.49 -13.07 15.35
N PRO A 150 1.26 -12.23 16.06
CA PRO A 150 0.91 -10.81 16.27
C PRO A 150 1.10 -9.93 15.04
N ILE A 151 2.06 -10.25 14.16
CA ILE A 151 2.38 -9.41 12.99
C ILE A 151 1.24 -9.41 11.95
N PRO A 152 0.70 -10.57 11.52
CA PRO A 152 -0.44 -10.57 10.59
C PRO A 152 -1.68 -9.89 11.17
N PHE A 153 -1.90 -10.01 12.48
CA PHE A 153 -2.99 -9.34 13.18
C PHE A 153 -2.85 -7.82 13.10
N ILE A 154 -1.70 -7.27 13.51
CA ILE A 154 -1.46 -5.81 13.50
C ILE A 154 -1.67 -5.26 12.09
N MET A 155 -1.13 -5.93 11.07
CA MET A 155 -1.23 -5.45 9.69
C MET A 155 -2.66 -5.47 9.16
N ARG A 156 -3.41 -6.55 9.39
CA ARG A 156 -4.80 -6.67 8.95
C ARG A 156 -5.68 -5.64 9.65
N THR A 157 -5.55 -5.52 10.97
CA THR A 157 -6.34 -4.59 11.78
C THR A 157 -6.03 -3.14 11.42
N THR A 158 -4.75 -2.80 11.22
CA THR A 158 -4.36 -1.45 10.79
C THR A 158 -4.94 -1.11 9.42
N ARG A 159 -4.87 -2.04 8.46
CA ARG A 159 -5.45 -1.83 7.12
C ARG A 159 -6.97 -1.57 7.15
N ASN A 160 -7.69 -2.28 8.02
CA ASN A 160 -9.16 -2.20 8.06
C ASN A 160 -9.67 -0.97 8.82
N TYR A 161 -8.99 -0.57 9.91
CA TYR A 161 -9.43 0.54 10.76
C TYR A 161 -8.76 1.87 10.43
N ASN A 162 -7.51 1.86 9.94
CA ASN A 162 -6.74 3.06 9.68
C ASN A 162 -5.93 2.93 8.37
N PRO A 163 -6.58 3.13 7.21
CA PRO A 163 -5.93 2.99 5.92
C PRO A 163 -4.79 3.99 5.71
N GLU A 164 -4.84 5.17 6.33
CA GLU A 164 -3.78 6.18 6.25
C GLU A 164 -2.51 5.72 6.98
N VAL A 165 -2.65 5.21 8.20
CA VAL A 165 -1.52 4.62 8.94
C VAL A 165 -0.97 3.40 8.21
N TRP A 166 -1.84 2.60 7.60
CA TRP A 166 -1.39 1.48 6.76
C TRP A 166 -0.55 1.93 5.56
N GLN A 167 -0.92 3.02 4.87
CA GLN A 167 -0.12 3.57 3.76
C GLN A 167 1.28 3.96 4.24
N ILE A 168 1.38 4.69 5.36
CA ILE A 168 2.67 5.11 5.93
C ILE A 168 3.53 3.89 6.29
N LEU A 169 2.96 2.88 6.94
CA LEU A 169 3.68 1.65 7.28
C LEU A 169 4.10 0.86 6.02
N ASN A 170 3.25 0.84 5.00
CA ASN A 170 3.55 0.17 3.74
C ASN A 170 4.69 0.86 2.98
N ASP A 171 4.72 2.19 2.98
CA ASP A 171 5.80 3.00 2.39
C ASP A 171 7.13 2.77 3.12
N TRP A 172 7.08 2.50 4.43
CA TRP A 172 8.24 2.07 5.23
C TRP A 172 8.62 0.59 5.04
N GLY A 173 7.89 -0.15 4.21
CA GLY A 173 8.22 -1.54 3.85
C GLY A 173 7.61 -2.60 4.76
N VAL A 174 6.79 -2.22 5.76
CA VAL A 174 6.11 -3.16 6.68
C VAL A 174 5.22 -4.14 5.90
N GLY A 175 4.68 -3.71 4.75
CA GLY A 175 3.88 -4.55 3.85
C GLY A 175 4.61 -5.80 3.34
N ARG A 176 5.94 -5.80 3.29
CA ARG A 176 6.76 -6.93 2.82
C ARG A 176 7.17 -7.89 3.95
N LEU A 177 7.01 -7.48 5.21
CA LEU A 177 7.45 -8.26 6.35
C LEU A 177 6.79 -9.65 6.43
N PRO A 178 5.46 -9.82 6.25
CA PRO A 178 4.84 -11.14 6.32
C PRO A 178 5.44 -12.13 5.34
N LEU A 179 5.70 -11.69 4.12
CA LEU A 179 6.26 -12.56 3.08
C LEU A 179 7.68 -13.00 3.46
N GLN A 180 8.49 -12.11 4.04
CA GLN A 180 9.82 -12.47 4.51
C GLN A 180 9.75 -13.39 5.72
N PHE A 181 8.86 -13.13 6.67
CA PHE A 181 8.63 -14.01 7.82
C PHE A 181 8.13 -15.40 7.41
N GLU A 182 7.23 -15.50 6.43
CA GLU A 182 6.77 -16.78 5.89
C GLU A 182 7.92 -17.54 5.24
N ARG A 183 8.75 -16.86 4.43
CA ARG A 183 9.95 -17.46 3.82
C ARG A 183 10.92 -17.98 4.88
N GLU A 184 11.22 -17.18 5.91
CA GLU A 184 12.06 -17.58 7.03
C GLU A 184 11.47 -18.77 7.80
N ARG A 185 10.14 -18.78 7.99
CA ARG A 185 9.44 -19.88 8.65
C ARG A 185 9.56 -21.18 7.89
N GLU A 186 9.52 -21.17 6.56
CA GLU A 186 9.72 -22.37 5.75
C GLU A 186 11.13 -22.97 5.95
N PHE A 187 12.18 -22.14 6.03
CA PHE A 187 13.53 -22.62 6.38
C PHE A 187 13.58 -23.24 7.77
N ILE A 188 12.97 -22.58 8.75
CA ILE A 188 12.88 -23.11 10.12
C ILE A 188 12.09 -24.42 10.13
N ASN A 189 11.04 -24.54 9.34
CA ASN A 189 10.22 -25.74 9.26
C ASN A 189 11.00 -26.93 8.69
N ILE A 190 11.86 -26.73 7.69
CA ILE A 190 12.77 -27.78 7.20
C ILE A 190 13.60 -28.33 8.35
N PHE A 191 14.27 -27.47 9.12
CA PHE A 191 15.03 -27.89 10.28
C PHE A 191 14.14 -28.59 11.32
N ARG A 192 12.96 -28.04 11.63
CA ARG A 192 12.08 -28.58 12.68
C ARG A 192 11.48 -29.95 12.34
N ARG A 193 11.30 -30.28 11.06
CA ARG A 193 10.76 -31.57 10.59
C ARG A 193 11.72 -32.74 10.77
N HIS A 194 13.02 -32.48 10.92
CA HIS A 194 14.04 -33.51 11.06
C HIS A 194 14.50 -33.60 12.52
N ASP A 195 13.90 -34.51 13.29
CA ASP A 195 14.28 -34.76 14.69
C ASP A 195 15.74 -35.18 14.85
N ASP A 196 16.30 -35.90 13.86
CA ASP A 196 17.72 -36.29 13.85
C ASP A 196 18.66 -35.08 13.92
N ALA A 197 18.27 -33.95 13.35
CA ALA A 197 19.06 -32.72 13.39
C ALA A 197 19.19 -32.15 14.82
N ARG A 198 18.26 -32.50 15.74
CA ARG A 198 18.31 -32.11 17.16
C ARG A 198 19.25 -32.97 18.00
N ASN A 199 19.58 -34.17 17.51
CA ASN A 199 20.43 -35.13 18.20
C ASN A 199 21.89 -35.09 17.71
N LEU A 200 22.22 -34.18 16.79
CA LEU A 200 23.58 -34.01 16.28
C LEU A 200 24.51 -33.49 17.40
N SER A 201 25.77 -33.92 17.36
CA SER A 201 26.83 -33.26 18.11
C SER A 201 27.09 -31.86 17.54
N ASP A 202 27.67 -30.97 18.34
CA ASP A 202 28.01 -29.59 17.91
C ASP A 202 28.84 -29.59 16.61
N GLU A 203 29.81 -30.50 16.49
CA GLU A 203 30.63 -30.64 15.29
C GLU A 203 29.82 -31.15 14.08
N GLY A 204 28.90 -32.09 14.30
CA GLY A 204 28.00 -32.59 13.26
C GLY A 204 27.03 -31.52 12.77
N PHE A 205 26.47 -30.74 13.69
CA PHE A 205 25.61 -29.60 13.37
C PHE A 205 26.36 -28.54 12.57
N GLN A 206 27.60 -28.22 12.94
CA GLN A 206 28.43 -27.25 12.22
C GLN A 206 28.69 -27.68 10.76
N LYS A 207 28.96 -28.96 10.51
CA LYS A 207 29.14 -29.50 9.15
C LYS A 207 27.86 -29.37 8.31
N VAL A 208 26.70 -29.70 8.88
CA VAL A 208 25.41 -29.56 8.21
C VAL A 208 25.11 -28.09 7.90
N LEU A 209 25.42 -27.18 8.83
CA LEU A 209 25.23 -25.74 8.65
C LEU A 209 26.11 -25.19 7.52
N GLU A 210 27.38 -25.57 7.47
CA GLU A 210 28.30 -25.14 6.42
C GLU A 210 27.87 -25.66 5.04
N PHE A 211 27.49 -26.94 4.95
CA PHE A 211 26.94 -27.51 3.72
C PHE A 211 25.68 -26.78 3.26
N THR A 212 24.77 -26.45 4.19
CA THR A 212 23.53 -25.74 3.88
C THR A 212 23.81 -24.32 3.37
N ARG A 213 24.80 -23.61 3.95
CA ARG A 213 25.22 -22.28 3.46
C ARG A 213 25.71 -22.33 2.02
N GLN A 214 26.64 -23.26 1.72
CA GLN A 214 27.19 -23.41 0.36
C GLN A 214 26.10 -23.82 -0.64
N SER A 215 25.23 -24.74 -0.26
CA SER A 215 24.10 -25.17 -1.10
C SER A 215 23.12 -24.02 -1.37
N PHE A 216 22.89 -23.15 -0.38
CA PHE A 216 22.03 -21.98 -0.51
C PHE A 216 22.64 -20.89 -1.39
N GLU A 217 23.93 -20.61 -1.26
CA GLU A 217 24.63 -19.67 -2.15
C GLU A 217 24.60 -20.15 -3.61
N MET A 218 24.84 -21.44 -3.82
CA MET A 218 24.77 -22.04 -5.16
C MET A 218 23.35 -21.98 -5.74
N SER A 219 22.32 -22.26 -4.94
CA SER A 219 20.94 -22.17 -5.42
C SER A 219 20.52 -20.74 -5.73
N LEU A 220 20.98 -19.74 -4.94
CA LEU A 220 20.77 -18.32 -5.26
C LEU A 220 21.40 -17.93 -6.60
N HIS A 221 22.65 -18.36 -6.85
CA HIS A 221 23.32 -18.09 -8.12
C HIS A 221 22.54 -18.66 -9.32
N PHE A 222 22.07 -19.91 -9.22
CA PHE A 222 21.27 -20.52 -10.29
C PHE A 222 19.92 -19.83 -10.51
N VAL A 223 19.23 -19.45 -9.45
CA VAL A 223 17.95 -18.74 -9.55
C VAL A 223 18.15 -17.35 -10.16
N GLU A 224 19.19 -16.62 -9.75
CA GLU A 224 19.51 -15.31 -10.34
C GLU A 224 19.79 -15.41 -11.85
N GLU A 225 20.56 -16.42 -12.27
CA GLU A 225 20.85 -16.66 -13.68
C GLU A 225 19.57 -17.00 -14.47
N GLN A 226 18.70 -17.85 -13.91
CA GLN A 226 17.42 -18.19 -14.52
C GLN A 226 16.49 -16.97 -14.64
N GLU A 227 16.40 -16.13 -13.60
CA GLU A 227 15.58 -14.92 -13.63
C GLU A 227 16.06 -13.94 -14.70
N LYS A 228 17.38 -13.80 -14.90
CA LYS A 228 17.97 -12.99 -15.99
C LYS A 228 17.58 -13.55 -17.36
N GLN A 229 17.76 -14.85 -17.58
CA GLN A 229 17.39 -15.49 -18.85
C GLN A 229 15.89 -15.32 -19.17
N VAL A 230 15.03 -15.47 -18.16
CA VAL A 230 13.59 -15.27 -18.33
C VAL A 230 13.25 -13.81 -18.63
N ALA A 231 13.94 -12.85 -18.00
CA ALA A 231 13.75 -11.42 -18.27
C ALA A 231 14.17 -11.06 -19.71
N GLU A 232 15.29 -11.58 -20.19
CA GLU A 232 15.78 -11.40 -21.56
C GLU A 232 14.81 -12.02 -22.59
N LEU A 233 14.32 -13.22 -22.32
CA LEU A 233 13.29 -13.85 -23.15
C LEU A 233 12.01 -13.00 -23.17
N LYS A 234 11.51 -12.53 -22.03
CA LYS A 234 10.32 -11.67 -21.98
C LYS A 234 10.53 -10.36 -22.75
N ALA A 235 11.70 -9.74 -22.67
CA ALA A 235 12.03 -8.53 -23.39
C ALA A 235 12.02 -8.75 -24.90
N THR A 236 12.67 -9.83 -25.38
CA THR A 236 12.68 -10.18 -26.80
C THR A 236 11.29 -10.56 -27.32
N TYR A 237 10.46 -11.26 -26.55
CA TYR A 237 9.07 -11.53 -26.92
C TYR A 237 8.22 -10.25 -26.98
N ALA A 238 8.40 -9.31 -26.04
CA ALA A 238 7.69 -8.03 -26.05
C ALA A 238 8.07 -7.16 -27.26
N GLU A 239 9.36 -7.12 -27.61
CA GLU A 239 9.88 -6.42 -28.79
C GLU A 239 9.28 -6.99 -30.09
N ASN A 240 9.22 -8.33 -30.19
CA ASN A 240 8.63 -9.04 -31.32
C ASN A 240 7.10 -8.86 -31.45
N LEU A 241 6.38 -8.54 -30.38
CA LEU A 241 4.95 -8.20 -30.43
C LEU A 241 4.69 -6.72 -30.76
N SER A 242 5.66 -5.84 -30.52
CA SER A 242 5.56 -4.41 -30.86
C SER A 242 5.93 -4.07 -32.30
N ASP A 243 6.53 -5.02 -33.04
CA ASP A 243 6.82 -4.87 -34.47
C ASP A 243 5.63 -5.35 -35.34
N PRO A 244 4.88 -4.45 -36.02
CA PRO A 244 3.73 -4.84 -36.84
C PRO A 244 4.12 -5.53 -38.16
N ALA A 245 5.41 -5.81 -38.39
CA ALA A 245 5.92 -6.33 -39.65
C ALA A 245 6.02 -7.86 -39.71
N ALA A 246 6.02 -8.57 -38.59
CA ALA A 246 6.28 -10.02 -38.58
C ALA A 246 5.08 -10.90 -38.96
N GLU A 247 3.85 -10.37 -38.94
CA GLU A 247 2.65 -11.14 -39.27
C GLU A 247 2.37 -11.24 -40.78
N THR A 248 3.03 -10.43 -41.61
CA THR A 248 2.76 -10.40 -43.07
C THR A 248 3.62 -11.35 -43.90
N THR A 249 4.66 -12.00 -43.34
CA THR A 249 5.58 -12.83 -44.13
C THR A 249 5.27 -14.32 -44.16
N LYS A 250 4.20 -14.80 -43.48
CA LYS A 250 3.84 -16.24 -43.46
C LYS A 250 2.57 -16.62 -44.25
N LEU A 251 1.95 -15.71 -44.99
CA LEU A 251 0.80 -15.98 -45.87
C LEU A 251 1.14 -15.62 -47.33
N GLY A 252 2.08 -16.35 -47.93
CA GLY A 252 2.55 -16.00 -49.27
C GLY A 252 3.32 -17.10 -50.01
N LYS A 253 2.91 -18.37 -49.93
CA LYS A 253 3.36 -19.40 -50.88
C LYS A 253 2.24 -20.38 -51.18
N LYS A 254 1.47 -20.06 -52.22
CA LYS A 254 0.49 -20.94 -52.85
C LYS A 254 1.25 -22.07 -53.58
N PRO A 255 0.95 -23.36 -53.39
CA PRO A 255 1.64 -24.42 -54.10
C PRO A 255 1.16 -24.47 -55.58
N PRO A 256 2.02 -24.87 -56.53
CA PRO A 256 1.63 -24.98 -57.93
C PRO A 256 0.78 -26.24 -58.15
N GLY A 257 -0.25 -26.10 -58.99
CA GLY A 257 -1.27 -27.13 -59.22
C GLY A 257 -0.78 -28.31 -60.07
N THR A 258 -1.26 -29.50 -59.71
CA THR A 258 -1.13 -30.71 -60.53
C THR A 258 -2.48 -31.02 -61.17
N ARG A 259 -2.51 -30.95 -62.51
CA ARG A 259 -3.65 -31.40 -63.35
C ARG A 259 -3.81 -32.92 -63.21
N GLY A 260 -5.07 -33.35 -63.36
CA GLY A 260 -5.56 -34.66 -62.94
C GLY A 260 -5.07 -35.87 -63.73
N SER A 261 -5.38 -37.03 -63.16
CA SER A 261 -5.68 -38.27 -63.88
C SER A 261 -6.49 -39.18 -62.97
N LYS A 262 -7.71 -39.56 -63.39
CA LYS A 262 -8.43 -40.73 -62.86
C LYS A 262 -7.75 -42.00 -63.38
N PRO A 263 -7.84 -43.12 -62.66
CA PRO A 263 -8.73 -44.18 -63.15
C PRO A 263 -9.51 -44.83 -61.98
N SER A 264 -10.83 -45.03 -62.12
CA SER A 264 -11.51 -46.15 -62.76
C SER A 264 -11.50 -47.42 -61.92
N ALA A 265 -12.71 -47.81 -61.49
CA ALA A 265 -13.02 -49.01 -60.75
C ALA A 265 -12.71 -50.29 -61.55
N LYS A 266 -12.26 -51.31 -60.83
CA LYS A 266 -12.74 -52.70 -60.90
C LYS A 266 -12.40 -53.40 -59.60
#